data_AF-A0A8S4E8Y6-F1
#
_entry.id   AF-A0A8S4E8Y6-F1
#
_cell.length_a   1.000
_cell.length_b   1.000
_cell.length_c   1.000
_cell.angle_alpha   90.00
_cell.angle_beta   90.00
_cell.angle_gamma   90.00
#
_symmetry.space_group_name_H-M   'P 1'
#
loop_
_entity.id
_entity.type
_entity.pdbx_description
1 polymer ?
#
loop_
_entity_poly.entity_id
_entity_poly.type
_entity_poly.pdbx_seq_one_letter_code
_entity_poly.pdbx_strand_id
1 'polypeptide(L)'
;MTTRPALCLVLVLVTQTIAKKYGGGSPPRTDHSYPHSNTGYSGTGGGHGYPASGGKSGTGTGHGYPPSSGKSGTGYGGSNYGQNTVHHHHYHYSPPQQVRYGSATHPVYHGQPPSYVYQYRESGSPFGTLLAGLALYNLGRMTAGGSHHRDYRPNPGEKCMFAVKKDNGDYEETRVDCQLMTSFLFDMDSAPPTRPQSPVVADAASKPVDTSVVTLEGGADNSTVPVANKTVDALELKGPEIQVTPNTHCFIIHMTRSSTRRKEVECGLLRTYERSSLRRNSAPRLKPYGEILFPLIVHLFVANFYSTN
;
A
#
# COMPACT_ATOMS: atom_id res chain seq x y z
N MET A 1 3.28 -21.78 60.01
CA MET A 1 2.96 -20.33 60.06
C MET A 1 3.98 -19.44 59.31
N THR A 2 4.70 -19.94 58.28
CA THR A 2 5.83 -19.19 57.67
C THR A 2 5.84 -19.14 56.12
N THR A 3 4.82 -19.61 55.41
CA THR A 3 4.83 -19.70 53.93
C THR A 3 4.18 -18.51 53.20
N ARG A 4 3.52 -17.59 53.89
CA ARG A 4 2.85 -16.42 53.28
C ARG A 4 3.80 -15.35 52.65
N PRO A 5 5.04 -15.09 53.12
CA PRO A 5 5.86 -14.03 52.51
C PRO A 5 6.47 -14.43 51.16
N ALA A 6 6.62 -15.73 50.88
CA ALA A 6 7.22 -16.21 49.63
C ALA A 6 6.32 -15.96 48.40
N LEU A 7 4.99 -16.07 48.58
CA LEU A 7 4.04 -15.90 47.48
C LEU A 7 3.92 -14.43 47.02
N CYS A 8 3.98 -13.48 47.96
CA CYS A 8 4.03 -12.05 47.63
C CYS A 8 5.30 -11.68 46.85
N LEU A 9 6.43 -12.28 47.20
CA LEU A 9 7.72 -12.00 46.55
C LEU A 9 7.72 -12.50 45.09
N VAL A 10 7.13 -13.66 44.81
CA VAL A 10 7.00 -14.19 43.44
C VAL A 10 6.07 -13.31 42.58
N LEU A 11 4.96 -12.81 43.13
CA LEU A 11 4.04 -11.91 42.42
C LEU A 11 4.68 -10.55 42.08
N VAL A 12 5.51 -10.00 42.97
CA VAL A 12 6.25 -8.76 42.70
C VAL A 12 7.33 -9.00 41.63
N LEU A 13 7.97 -10.16 41.60
CA LEU A 13 8.98 -10.49 40.58
C LEU A 13 8.36 -10.74 39.19
N VAL A 14 7.17 -11.35 39.12
CA VAL A 14 6.46 -11.57 37.84
C VAL A 14 5.93 -10.25 37.26
N THR A 15 5.46 -9.32 38.09
CA THR A 15 5.00 -8.00 37.60
C THR A 15 6.16 -7.13 37.10
N GLN A 16 7.34 -7.18 37.73
CA GLN A 16 8.51 -6.42 37.27
C GLN A 16 9.15 -6.97 35.97
N THR A 17 9.09 -8.27 35.74
CA THR A 17 9.62 -8.87 34.49
C THR A 17 8.75 -8.55 33.28
N ILE A 18 7.43 -8.41 33.45
CA ILE A 18 6.52 -7.98 32.39
C ILE A 18 6.63 -6.47 32.16
N ALA A 19 6.79 -5.66 33.21
CA ALA A 19 6.96 -4.21 33.08
C ALA A 19 8.26 -3.83 32.31
N LYS A 20 9.35 -4.58 32.48
CA LYS A 20 10.61 -4.33 31.74
C LYS A 20 10.53 -4.66 30.24
N LYS A 21 9.56 -5.46 29.79
CA LYS A 21 9.42 -5.81 28.36
C LYS A 21 8.48 -4.87 27.59
N TYR A 22 7.70 -4.04 28.29
CA TYR A 22 6.76 -3.08 27.68
C TYR A 22 6.98 -1.62 28.09
N GLY A 23 7.93 -1.34 28.99
CA GLY A 23 8.39 0.01 29.29
C GLY A 23 9.35 0.54 28.21
N GLY A 24 8.81 0.89 27.04
CA GLY A 24 9.50 1.73 26.07
C GLY A 24 9.65 3.15 26.65
N GLY A 25 10.63 3.31 27.53
CA GLY A 25 11.07 4.62 28.01
C GLY A 25 11.52 5.45 26.82
N SER A 26 10.85 6.57 26.60
CA SER A 26 11.31 7.62 25.70
C SER A 26 12.75 7.98 26.08
N PRO A 27 13.72 7.96 25.14
CA PRO A 27 15.04 8.46 25.43
C PRO A 27 14.95 9.96 25.78
N PRO A 28 15.78 10.46 26.71
CA PRO A 28 15.87 11.89 26.96
C PRO A 28 16.28 12.58 25.67
N ARG A 29 15.59 13.67 25.35
CA ARG A 29 15.96 14.59 24.27
C ARG A 29 17.34 15.15 24.59
N THR A 30 18.34 14.64 23.88
CA THR A 30 19.64 15.31 23.77
C THR A 30 19.46 16.42 22.75
N ASP A 31 19.33 17.65 23.24
CA ASP A 31 19.36 18.84 22.39
C ASP A 31 20.76 18.93 21.77
N HIS A 32 20.86 18.55 20.50
CA HIS A 32 22.04 18.83 19.69
C HIS A 32 21.99 20.28 19.24
N SER A 33 22.58 21.17 20.04
CA SER A 33 22.98 22.49 19.62
C SER A 33 24.07 22.36 18.55
N TYR A 34 23.73 22.67 17.30
CA TYR A 34 24.75 22.90 16.28
C TYR A 34 25.48 24.21 16.61
N PRO A 35 26.82 24.22 16.68
CA PRO A 35 27.56 25.46 16.77
C PRO A 35 27.35 26.27 15.48
N HIS A 36 26.81 27.47 15.65
CA HIS A 36 26.89 28.54 14.66
C HIS A 36 28.37 28.81 14.36
N SER A 37 28.84 28.39 13.19
CA SER A 37 30.07 28.93 12.61
C SER A 37 29.69 30.07 11.67
N ASN A 38 29.78 31.28 12.22
CA ASN A 38 30.05 32.49 11.46
C ASN A 38 31.52 32.48 11.01
N THR A 39 31.82 33.29 9.98
CA THR A 39 33.10 33.45 9.24
C THR A 39 33.34 32.32 8.23
N GLY A 40 33.42 32.55 6.92
CA GLY A 40 33.66 33.73 6.09
C GLY A 40 34.71 33.32 5.06
N TYR A 41 34.44 33.45 3.76
CA TYR A 41 35.41 33.75 2.66
C TYR A 41 34.72 33.62 1.28
N SER A 42 34.40 34.79 0.72
CA SER A 42 34.52 35.21 -0.70
C SER A 42 34.44 34.17 -1.84
N GLY A 43 33.46 34.37 -2.72
CA GLY A 43 33.39 33.75 -4.04
C GLY A 43 32.34 34.41 -4.94
N THR A 44 32.77 35.47 -5.64
CA THR A 44 32.16 36.23 -6.74
C THR A 44 31.25 35.47 -7.72
N GLY A 45 30.12 36.12 -8.07
CA GLY A 45 29.62 36.17 -9.47
C GLY A 45 28.23 35.57 -9.73
N GLY A 46 27.31 36.41 -10.23
CA GLY A 46 26.10 35.94 -10.93
C GLY A 46 24.82 36.66 -10.55
N GLY A 47 24.63 37.88 -11.07
CA GLY A 47 23.40 38.65 -10.89
C GLY A 47 22.23 38.04 -11.67
N HIS A 48 21.10 37.86 -11.00
CA HIS A 48 19.79 37.73 -11.62
C HIS A 48 18.84 38.73 -10.98
N GLY A 49 18.52 39.78 -11.74
CA GLY A 49 17.57 40.82 -11.35
C GLY A 49 16.14 40.32 -11.49
N TYR A 50 15.39 40.41 -10.39
CA TYR A 50 13.92 40.42 -10.42
C TYR A 50 13.44 41.84 -10.09
N PRO A 51 12.38 42.32 -10.76
CA PRO A 51 11.92 43.68 -10.61
C PRO A 51 11.30 43.94 -9.24
N ALA A 52 11.53 45.14 -8.74
CA ALA A 52 11.03 45.64 -7.48
C ALA A 52 9.55 46.04 -7.56
N SER A 53 8.76 45.51 -6.62
CA SER A 53 7.56 46.14 -6.09
C SER A 53 7.63 45.91 -4.57
N GLY A 54 7.64 46.88 -3.67
CA GLY A 54 7.02 48.20 -3.73
C GLY A 54 6.10 48.34 -2.51
N GLY A 55 6.70 48.48 -1.32
CA GLY A 55 6.09 49.10 -0.13
C GLY A 55 5.12 48.26 0.72
N LYS A 56 5.49 48.00 1.98
CA LYS A 56 5.08 48.82 3.15
C LYS A 56 5.67 48.24 4.44
N SER A 57 6.24 49.15 5.21
CA SER A 57 6.86 49.00 6.53
C SER A 57 5.90 48.46 7.60
N GLY A 58 6.40 47.52 8.41
CA GLY A 58 5.75 47.05 9.63
C GLY A 58 6.78 46.38 10.55
N THR A 59 7.37 47.18 11.43
CA THR A 59 8.12 46.81 12.63
C THR A 59 7.36 45.82 13.52
N GLY A 60 8.03 44.77 14.01
CA GLY A 60 7.46 43.94 15.09
C GLY A 60 8.09 42.56 15.27
N THR A 61 9.06 42.50 16.18
CA THR A 61 9.56 41.35 16.95
C THR A 61 8.52 40.25 17.22
N GLY A 62 8.86 38.98 16.99
CA GLY A 62 8.11 37.85 17.57
C GLY A 62 8.27 36.52 16.84
N HIS A 63 9.04 35.61 17.43
CA HIS A 63 9.02 34.18 17.10
C HIS A 63 7.63 33.60 17.33
N GLY A 64 7.02 33.04 16.28
CA GLY A 64 5.75 32.32 16.36
C GLY A 64 5.82 31.07 15.49
N TYR A 65 5.85 29.90 16.15
CA TYR A 65 5.56 28.62 15.50
C TYR A 65 4.20 28.70 14.78
N PRO A 66 4.06 28.21 13.54
CA PRO A 66 2.75 28.20 12.90
C PRO A 66 1.82 27.23 13.65
N PRO A 67 0.65 27.69 14.11
CA PRO A 67 -0.33 26.84 14.77
C PRO A 67 -1.03 25.95 13.75
N SER A 68 -1.24 24.70 14.16
CA SER A 68 -2.19 23.79 13.57
C SER A 68 -3.61 24.33 13.73
N SER A 69 -4.28 24.70 12.63
CA SER A 69 -5.74 24.80 12.60
C SER A 69 -6.24 24.71 11.17
N GLY A 70 -6.99 23.65 10.89
CA GLY A 70 -7.79 23.57 9.66
C GLY A 70 -8.98 24.53 9.70
N LYS A 71 -9.39 24.98 8.51
CA LYS A 71 -10.78 25.02 8.01
C LYS A 71 -10.84 25.78 6.66
N SER A 72 -11.62 25.20 5.75
CA SER A 72 -12.41 25.83 4.66
C SER A 72 -11.74 26.84 3.72
N GLY A 73 -11.55 26.41 2.47
CA GLY A 73 -11.42 27.30 1.31
C GLY A 73 -12.53 27.02 0.30
N THR A 74 -13.51 27.92 0.24
CA THR A 74 -14.51 28.03 -0.84
C THR A 74 -13.86 28.81 -1.98
N GLY A 75 -13.80 28.25 -3.20
CA GLY A 75 -13.17 28.91 -4.34
C GLY A 75 -13.35 28.16 -5.65
N TYR A 76 -14.34 28.62 -6.43
CA TYR A 76 -14.63 28.46 -7.86
C TYR A 76 -13.67 27.67 -8.77
N GLY A 77 -14.25 26.71 -9.51
CA GLY A 77 -14.07 26.59 -10.96
C GLY A 77 -12.84 25.86 -11.47
N GLY A 78 -12.79 24.54 -11.30
CA GLY A 78 -11.89 23.65 -12.05
C GLY A 78 -12.00 22.24 -11.50
N SER A 79 -12.30 21.26 -12.35
CA SER A 79 -12.50 19.85 -11.98
C SER A 79 -11.22 19.24 -11.38
N ASN A 80 -11.01 19.51 -10.09
CA ASN A 80 -9.98 18.93 -9.24
C ASN A 80 -10.53 17.62 -8.67
N TYR A 81 -9.97 16.49 -9.11
CA TYR A 81 -10.00 15.26 -8.32
C TYR A 81 -9.30 15.55 -7.00
N GLY A 82 -10.09 15.89 -5.99
CA GLY A 82 -9.60 16.27 -4.68
C GLY A 82 -8.66 15.21 -4.13
N GLN A 83 -7.50 15.65 -3.67
CA GLN A 83 -6.68 14.93 -2.72
C GLN A 83 -7.46 14.84 -1.40
N ASN A 84 -8.49 14.01 -1.38
CA ASN A 84 -9.03 13.49 -0.14
C ASN A 84 -7.96 12.53 0.39
N THR A 85 -7.12 13.03 1.30
CA THR A 85 -6.40 12.19 2.24
C THR A 85 -7.44 11.54 3.15
N VAL A 86 -8.17 10.55 2.61
CA VAL A 86 -8.91 9.60 3.41
C VAL A 86 -7.86 9.01 4.33
N HIS A 87 -7.93 9.33 5.62
CA HIS A 87 -7.06 8.74 6.62
C HIS A 87 -7.38 7.24 6.68
N HIS A 88 -6.65 6.44 5.90
CA HIS A 88 -6.70 4.99 5.98
C HIS A 88 -6.02 4.56 7.28
N HIS A 89 -6.78 4.51 8.37
CA HIS A 89 -6.27 4.32 9.73
C HIS A 89 -5.53 2.98 9.95
N HIS A 90 -5.58 2.04 8.99
CA HIS A 90 -5.04 0.70 9.16
C HIS A 90 -3.61 0.52 8.63
N TYR A 91 -3.13 1.39 7.74
CA TYR A 91 -1.80 1.28 7.15
C TYR A 91 -1.02 2.59 7.24
N HIS A 92 0.24 2.48 7.65
CA HIS A 92 1.20 3.57 7.60
C HIS A 92 2.19 3.32 6.47
N TYR A 93 2.37 4.31 5.60
CA TYR A 93 3.40 4.25 4.58
C TYR A 93 4.75 4.59 5.18
N SER A 94 5.69 3.64 5.13
CA SER A 94 7.06 3.81 5.61
C SER A 94 7.98 3.28 4.51
N PRO A 95 8.29 4.10 3.50
CA PRO A 95 9.05 3.64 2.35
C PRO A 95 10.47 3.25 2.80
N PRO A 96 10.99 2.08 2.37
CA PRO A 96 12.39 1.75 2.59
C PRO A 96 13.29 2.69 1.76
N GLN A 97 14.58 2.75 2.10
CA GLN A 97 15.55 3.51 1.30
C GLN A 97 15.69 2.94 -0.13
N GLN A 98 15.54 1.63 -0.27
CA GLN A 98 15.59 0.92 -1.54
C GLN A 98 14.83 -0.39 -1.42
N VAL A 99 14.25 -0.87 -2.53
CA VAL A 99 13.68 -2.21 -2.64
C VAL A 99 14.65 -3.06 -3.45
N ARG A 100 15.16 -4.13 -2.85
CA ARG A 100 16.02 -5.11 -3.52
C ARG A 100 15.20 -6.36 -3.79
N TYR A 101 15.25 -6.84 -5.01
CA TYR A 101 14.61 -8.09 -5.42
C TYR A 101 15.51 -8.81 -6.41
N GLY A 102 15.82 -10.07 -6.13
CA GLY A 102 16.90 -10.77 -6.83
C GLY A 102 18.23 -10.01 -6.70
N SER A 103 18.90 -9.78 -7.83
CA SER A 103 20.14 -8.99 -7.93
C SER A 103 19.90 -7.50 -8.20
N ALA A 104 18.65 -7.10 -8.47
CA ALA A 104 18.31 -5.74 -8.90
C ALA A 104 17.90 -4.85 -7.73
N THR A 105 18.15 -3.54 -7.89
CA THR A 105 17.65 -2.49 -7.00
C THR A 105 16.62 -1.68 -7.74
N HIS A 106 15.47 -1.46 -7.12
CA HIS A 106 14.33 -0.80 -7.73
C HIS A 106 13.99 0.51 -7.01
N PRO A 107 13.47 1.51 -7.75
CA PRO A 107 13.20 2.84 -7.19
C PRO A 107 12.02 2.82 -6.21
N VAL A 108 12.10 3.63 -5.16
CA VAL A 108 11.07 3.72 -4.13
C VAL A 108 10.44 5.11 -4.17
N TYR A 109 9.12 5.16 -4.06
CA TYR A 109 8.40 6.41 -3.90
C TYR A 109 8.54 6.89 -2.45
N HIS A 110 9.01 8.11 -2.22
CA HIS A 110 9.19 8.62 -0.85
C HIS A 110 8.10 9.60 -0.39
N GLY A 111 7.22 10.01 -1.31
CA GLY A 111 6.07 10.86 -0.98
C GLY A 111 4.94 10.08 -0.30
N GLN A 112 3.92 10.80 0.18
CA GLN A 112 2.68 10.16 0.63
C GLN A 112 1.98 9.52 -0.59
N PRO A 113 1.68 8.20 -0.56
CA PRO A 113 1.01 7.54 -1.67
C PRO A 113 -0.42 8.08 -1.83
N PRO A 114 -0.94 8.16 -3.06
CA PRO A 114 -2.34 8.44 -3.30
C PRO A 114 -3.27 7.45 -2.58
N SER A 115 -4.51 7.87 -2.31
CA SER A 115 -5.50 7.06 -1.58
C SER A 115 -5.82 5.73 -2.27
N TYR A 116 -5.77 5.66 -3.61
CA TYR A 116 -6.05 4.43 -4.34
C TYR A 116 -5.14 3.27 -3.92
N VAL A 117 -3.89 3.53 -3.50
CA VAL A 117 -2.96 2.49 -3.05
C VAL A 117 -3.55 1.72 -1.87
N TYR A 118 -4.12 2.46 -0.92
CA TYR A 118 -4.76 1.89 0.25
C TYR A 118 -6.12 1.27 -0.08
N GLN A 119 -6.87 1.86 -1.01
CA GLN A 119 -8.15 1.29 -1.47
C GLN A 119 -7.97 -0.12 -2.07
N TYR A 120 -6.96 -0.32 -2.93
CA TYR A 120 -6.65 -1.66 -3.45
C TYR A 120 -6.18 -2.62 -2.36
N ARG A 121 -5.39 -2.14 -1.39
CA ARG A 121 -4.95 -2.96 -0.27
C ARG A 121 -6.10 -3.39 0.64
N GLU A 122 -7.02 -2.47 0.90
CA GLU A 122 -8.16 -2.65 1.82
C GLU A 122 -9.41 -3.23 1.15
N SER A 123 -9.41 -3.37 -0.18
CA SER A 123 -10.58 -3.85 -0.90
C SER A 123 -10.99 -5.27 -0.50
N GLY A 124 -10.10 -6.08 0.10
CA GLY A 124 -10.38 -7.50 0.35
C GLY A 124 -10.40 -8.34 -0.94
N SER A 125 -9.84 -7.78 -2.02
CA SER A 125 -9.62 -8.49 -3.27
C SER A 125 -8.51 -9.53 -3.14
N PRO A 126 -8.62 -10.67 -3.83
CA PRO A 126 -7.52 -11.62 -3.95
C PRO A 126 -6.21 -10.99 -4.44
N PHE A 127 -6.34 -9.93 -5.27
CA PHE A 127 -5.23 -9.21 -5.88
C PHE A 127 -4.74 -8.02 -5.04
N GLY A 128 -5.37 -7.70 -3.89
CA GLY A 128 -5.17 -6.43 -3.19
C GLY A 128 -3.71 -6.12 -2.85
N THR A 129 -2.96 -7.11 -2.38
CA THR A 129 -1.52 -6.97 -2.09
C THR A 129 -0.70 -6.71 -3.35
N LEU A 130 -0.98 -7.46 -4.42
CA LEU A 130 -0.25 -7.34 -5.68
C LEU A 130 -0.53 -5.99 -6.36
N LEU A 131 -1.78 -5.53 -6.32
CA LEU A 131 -2.18 -4.24 -6.89
C LEU A 131 -1.65 -3.06 -6.08
N ALA A 132 -1.64 -3.15 -4.75
CA ALA A 132 -0.99 -2.15 -3.91
C ALA A 132 0.53 -2.09 -4.17
N GLY A 133 1.17 -3.26 -4.31
CA GLY A 133 2.57 -3.36 -4.71
C GLY A 133 2.84 -2.78 -6.10
N LEU A 134 1.98 -3.07 -7.07
CA LEU A 134 2.05 -2.55 -8.44
C LEU A 134 1.94 -1.03 -8.46
N ALA A 135 0.97 -0.47 -7.73
CA ALA A 135 0.80 0.96 -7.56
C ALA A 135 2.09 1.63 -7.03
N LEU A 136 2.65 1.10 -5.94
CA LEU A 136 3.86 1.64 -5.32
C LEU A 136 5.08 1.52 -6.23
N TYR A 137 5.20 0.41 -6.95
CA TYR A 137 6.26 0.22 -7.92
C TYR A 137 6.15 1.20 -9.08
N ASN A 138 4.93 1.39 -9.61
CA ASN A 138 4.65 2.36 -10.66
C ASN A 138 5.02 3.79 -10.21
N LEU A 139 4.59 4.18 -9.00
CA LEU A 139 4.94 5.47 -8.39
C LEU A 139 6.45 5.66 -8.27
N GLY A 140 7.18 4.65 -7.76
CA GLY A 140 8.63 4.70 -7.62
C GLY A 140 9.34 4.89 -8.96
N ARG A 141 8.93 4.14 -9.98
CA ARG A 141 9.47 4.27 -11.35
C ARG A 141 9.21 5.65 -11.95
N MET A 142 8.01 6.17 -11.78
CA MET A 142 7.65 7.51 -12.28
C MET A 142 8.51 8.60 -11.61
N THR A 143 8.77 8.50 -10.30
CA THR A 143 9.61 9.47 -9.60
C THR A 143 11.09 9.37 -9.95
N ALA A 144 11.62 8.16 -10.15
CA ALA A 144 13.04 7.98 -10.45
C ALA A 144 13.42 8.33 -11.90
N GLY A 145 12.48 8.16 -12.84
CA GLY A 145 12.73 8.43 -14.26
C GLY A 145 12.83 9.91 -14.62
N GLY A 146 12.61 10.84 -13.69
CA GLY A 146 12.55 12.29 -13.98
C GLY A 146 11.42 12.68 -14.93
N SER A 147 10.61 11.72 -15.37
CA SER A 147 9.47 11.92 -16.24
C SER A 147 8.42 12.71 -15.47
N HIS A 148 8.31 14.00 -15.79
CA HIS A 148 7.19 14.83 -15.37
C HIS A 148 5.90 14.02 -15.57
N HIS A 149 5.07 13.93 -14.53
CA HIS A 149 3.77 13.27 -14.54
C HIS A 149 3.00 13.70 -15.79
N ARG A 150 3.11 12.96 -16.88
CA ARG A 150 2.15 13.06 -17.96
C ARG A 150 0.91 12.43 -17.40
N ASP A 151 -0.09 13.26 -17.15
CA ASP A 151 -1.41 12.81 -16.76
C ASP A 151 -1.88 11.82 -17.82
N TYR A 152 -1.86 10.53 -17.46
CA TYR A 152 -2.36 9.51 -18.35
C TYR A 152 -3.85 9.74 -18.51
N ARG A 153 -4.27 9.94 -19.75
CA ARG A 153 -5.68 10.10 -20.10
C ARG A 153 -6.13 8.83 -20.82
N PRO A 154 -6.95 7.99 -20.18
CA PRO A 154 -7.45 6.78 -20.84
C PRO A 154 -8.26 7.15 -22.08
N ASN A 155 -8.01 6.48 -23.19
CA ASN A 155 -8.81 6.63 -24.39
C ASN A 155 -10.17 5.92 -24.23
N PRO A 156 -11.25 6.40 -24.86
CA PRO A 156 -12.56 5.76 -24.78
C PRO A 156 -12.56 4.30 -25.27
N GLY A 157 -12.82 3.38 -24.34
CA GLY A 157 -12.86 1.94 -24.61
C GLY A 157 -11.58 1.19 -24.24
N GLU A 158 -10.56 1.88 -23.70
CA GLU A 158 -9.40 1.21 -23.12
C GLU A 158 -9.79 0.40 -21.89
N LYS A 159 -9.16 -0.78 -21.79
CA LYS A 159 -9.28 -1.66 -20.62
C LYS A 159 -7.90 -2.06 -20.17
N CYS A 160 -7.66 -1.90 -18.88
CA CYS A 160 -6.46 -2.33 -18.23
C CYS A 160 -6.79 -3.48 -17.30
N MET A 161 -6.01 -4.55 -17.40
CA MET A 161 -6.23 -5.76 -16.62
C MET A 161 -4.93 -6.18 -15.97
N PHE A 162 -5.07 -6.73 -14.78
CA PHE A 162 -4.00 -7.40 -14.06
C PHE A 162 -4.34 -8.88 -14.01
N ALA A 163 -3.37 -9.73 -14.38
CA ALA A 163 -3.56 -11.16 -14.41
C ALA A 163 -2.48 -11.87 -13.61
N VAL A 164 -2.86 -13.00 -13.01
CA VAL A 164 -1.96 -13.88 -12.27
C VAL A 164 -2.09 -15.30 -12.83
N LYS A 165 -0.98 -15.87 -13.29
CA LYS A 165 -0.86 -17.29 -13.65
C LYS A 165 -0.20 -18.03 -12.49
N LYS A 166 -0.91 -18.99 -11.92
CA LYS A 166 -0.42 -19.87 -10.86
C LYS A 166 0.37 -21.05 -11.45
N ASP A 167 1.07 -21.75 -10.57
CA ASP A 167 1.86 -22.95 -10.86
C ASP A 167 1.02 -24.15 -11.28
N ASN A 168 -0.21 -24.26 -10.79
CA ASN A 168 -1.17 -25.28 -11.22
C ASN A 168 -1.78 -25.01 -12.62
N GLY A 169 -1.40 -23.90 -13.27
CA GLY A 169 -1.93 -23.50 -14.57
C GLY A 169 -3.14 -22.59 -14.49
N ASP A 170 -3.73 -22.39 -13.30
CA ASP A 170 -4.86 -21.49 -13.11
C ASP A 170 -4.47 -20.06 -13.50
N TYR A 171 -5.40 -19.40 -14.15
CA TYR A 171 -5.21 -18.06 -14.69
C TYR A 171 -6.39 -17.18 -14.28
N GLU A 172 -6.08 -16.17 -13.46
CA GLU A 172 -7.08 -15.25 -12.93
C GLU A 172 -6.79 -13.84 -13.43
N GLU A 173 -7.83 -13.15 -13.93
CA GLU A 173 -7.74 -11.78 -14.41
C GLU A 173 -8.71 -10.87 -13.65
N THR A 174 -8.29 -9.62 -13.44
CA THR A 174 -9.15 -8.59 -12.88
C THR A 174 -8.96 -7.27 -13.61
N ARG A 175 -10.05 -6.51 -13.75
CA ARG A 175 -9.98 -5.17 -14.33
C ARG A 175 -9.46 -4.19 -13.29
N VAL A 176 -8.58 -3.30 -13.73
CA VAL A 176 -7.96 -2.27 -12.90
C VAL A 176 -7.97 -0.93 -13.61
N ASP A 177 -7.81 0.16 -12.85
CA ASP A 177 -7.62 1.48 -13.43
C ASP A 177 -6.29 1.53 -14.22
N CYS A 178 -6.34 2.02 -15.46
CA CYS A 178 -5.16 2.21 -16.30
C CYS A 178 -4.12 3.15 -15.66
N GLN A 179 -4.55 4.07 -14.80
CA GLN A 179 -3.65 4.95 -14.06
C GLN A 179 -2.67 4.19 -13.15
N LEU A 180 -3.01 2.97 -12.71
CA LEU A 180 -2.13 2.14 -11.89
C LEU A 180 -0.89 1.62 -12.63
N MET A 181 -0.95 1.55 -13.96
CA MET A 181 0.07 0.88 -14.77
C MET A 181 0.75 1.81 -15.78
N THR A 182 0.62 3.12 -15.60
CA THR A 182 1.08 4.15 -16.55
C THR A 182 2.54 4.01 -16.97
N SER A 183 3.48 3.74 -16.06
CA SER A 183 4.88 3.52 -16.45
C SER A 183 5.07 2.33 -17.38
N PHE A 184 4.26 1.28 -17.21
CA PHE A 184 4.28 0.12 -18.09
C PHE A 184 3.66 0.43 -19.45
N LEU A 185 2.61 1.25 -19.49
CA LEU A 185 2.01 1.68 -20.75
C LEU A 185 3.01 2.46 -21.59
N PHE A 186 3.75 3.40 -20.98
CA PHE A 186 4.81 4.14 -21.67
C PHE A 186 5.96 3.24 -22.14
N ASP A 187 6.37 2.23 -21.34
CA ASP A 187 7.34 1.23 -21.80
C ASP A 187 6.82 0.44 -23.01
N MET A 188 5.53 0.06 -22.99
CA MET A 188 4.90 -0.70 -24.08
C MET A 188 4.75 0.13 -25.35
N ASP A 189 4.58 1.45 -25.23
CA ASP A 189 4.50 2.40 -26.35
C ASP A 189 5.88 2.72 -26.95
N SER A 190 6.92 2.75 -26.11
CA SER A 190 8.29 3.10 -26.53
C SER A 190 9.10 1.91 -27.03
N ALA A 191 8.73 0.69 -26.64
CA ALA A 191 9.35 -0.50 -27.21
C ALA A 191 9.03 -0.55 -28.72
N PRO A 192 10.04 -0.72 -29.60
CA PRO A 192 9.75 -1.08 -30.99
C PRO A 192 8.87 -2.35 -30.98
N PRO A 193 8.12 -2.64 -32.05
CA PRO A 193 7.47 -3.93 -32.21
C PRO A 193 8.54 -5.01 -32.35
N THR A 194 9.17 -5.36 -31.24
CA THR A 194 10.03 -6.51 -31.11
C THR A 194 9.17 -7.68 -31.54
N ARG A 195 9.71 -8.48 -32.48
CA ARG A 195 9.11 -9.74 -32.95
C ARG A 195 8.34 -10.39 -31.80
N PRO A 196 7.13 -10.92 -32.06
CA PRO A 196 6.30 -11.51 -31.03
C PRO A 196 7.23 -12.32 -30.12
N GLN A 197 7.42 -11.84 -28.88
CA GLN A 197 7.92 -12.71 -27.82
C GLN A 197 7.06 -13.94 -28.00
N SER A 198 7.73 -15.08 -28.30
CA SER A 198 7.11 -16.31 -28.82
C SER A 198 5.67 -16.37 -28.36
N PRO A 199 4.68 -16.63 -29.24
CA PRO A 199 3.35 -16.92 -28.73
C PRO A 199 3.59 -17.91 -27.62
N VAL A 200 3.40 -17.48 -26.37
CA VAL A 200 3.04 -18.41 -25.31
C VAL A 200 1.88 -19.05 -26.02
N VAL A 201 2.12 -20.29 -26.43
CA VAL A 201 1.16 -21.13 -27.13
C VAL A 201 -0.14 -20.67 -26.51
N ALA A 202 -1.04 -20.14 -27.34
CA ALA A 202 -2.43 -20.14 -26.97
C ALA A 202 -2.66 -21.62 -26.73
N ASP A 203 -2.36 -22.08 -25.51
CA ASP A 203 -2.70 -23.39 -25.06
C ASP A 203 -4.18 -23.33 -25.31
N ALA A 204 -4.60 -24.20 -26.22
CA ALA A 204 -5.96 -24.63 -26.38
C ALA A 204 -6.37 -25.24 -25.02
N ALA A 205 -6.53 -24.34 -24.07
CA ALA A 205 -6.92 -24.44 -22.68
C ALA A 205 -7.25 -23.01 -22.21
N SER A 206 -7.71 -22.13 -23.11
CA SER A 206 -8.91 -21.34 -22.81
C SER A 206 -10.09 -22.32 -22.68
N LYS A 207 -10.03 -23.17 -21.67
CA LYS A 207 -11.23 -23.76 -21.10
C LYS A 207 -11.67 -22.70 -20.09
N PRO A 208 -12.69 -21.88 -20.38
CA PRO A 208 -13.38 -21.22 -19.30
C PRO A 208 -13.90 -22.33 -18.38
N VAL A 209 -13.26 -22.51 -17.24
CA VAL A 209 -13.74 -23.30 -16.10
C VAL A 209 -13.74 -22.28 -14.96
N ASP A 210 -14.86 -21.91 -14.36
CA ASP A 210 -16.15 -22.59 -14.25
C ASP A 210 -17.26 -21.98 -15.11
N THR A 211 -17.83 -22.81 -15.99
CA THR A 211 -19.22 -22.64 -16.40
C THR A 211 -20.09 -23.01 -15.20
N SER A 212 -20.54 -22.03 -14.41
CA SER A 212 -21.70 -22.26 -13.55
C SER A 212 -22.92 -22.39 -14.45
N VAL A 213 -23.25 -23.62 -14.83
CA VAL A 213 -24.52 -23.95 -15.49
C VAL A 213 -25.61 -23.73 -14.44
N VAL A 214 -26.26 -22.57 -14.46
CA VAL A 214 -27.53 -22.39 -13.77
C VAL A 214 -28.57 -23.10 -14.63
N THR A 215 -28.91 -24.34 -14.27
CA THR A 215 -30.05 -25.04 -14.84
C THR A 215 -31.31 -24.30 -14.39
N LEU A 216 -31.88 -23.47 -15.26
CA LEU A 216 -33.25 -23.00 -15.09
C LEU A 216 -34.15 -24.13 -15.58
N GLU A 217 -34.83 -24.81 -14.64
CA GLU A 217 -35.85 -25.78 -14.98
C GLU A 217 -37.02 -25.07 -15.68
N GLY A 218 -37.21 -25.33 -16.97
CA GLY A 218 -38.44 -25.05 -17.71
C GLY A 218 -38.26 -24.28 -19.00
N GLY A 219 -38.34 -24.97 -20.15
CA GLY A 219 -38.56 -24.33 -21.46
C GLY A 219 -37.67 -24.91 -22.57
N ALA A 220 -38.29 -25.54 -23.55
CA ALA A 220 -37.67 -26.36 -24.61
C ALA A 220 -36.97 -25.56 -25.74
N ASP A 221 -36.07 -24.63 -25.40
CA ASP A 221 -35.21 -23.97 -26.40
C ASP A 221 -33.76 -23.96 -25.94
N ASN A 222 -32.97 -24.88 -26.50
CA ASN A 222 -31.56 -25.10 -26.17
C ASN A 222 -30.67 -24.09 -26.93
N SER A 223 -30.84 -22.79 -26.64
CA SER A 223 -29.97 -21.72 -27.15
C SER A 223 -28.85 -21.46 -26.17
N THR A 224 -27.66 -21.97 -26.47
CA THR A 224 -26.43 -21.72 -25.69
C THR A 224 -25.89 -20.33 -26.05
N VAL A 225 -26.29 -19.32 -25.28
CA VAL A 225 -25.66 -17.99 -25.34
C VAL A 225 -24.31 -18.07 -24.62
N PRO A 226 -23.17 -17.76 -25.27
CA PRO A 226 -21.89 -17.72 -24.58
C PRO A 226 -21.95 -16.58 -23.55
N VAL A 227 -21.97 -16.94 -22.27
CA VAL A 227 -21.79 -16.00 -21.17
C VAL A 227 -20.34 -15.53 -21.27
N ALA A 228 -20.14 -14.32 -21.79
CA ALA A 228 -18.84 -13.66 -21.70
C ALA A 228 -18.52 -13.52 -20.21
N ASN A 229 -17.51 -14.27 -19.72
CA ASN A 229 -17.03 -14.14 -18.36
C ASN A 229 -16.69 -12.68 -18.10
N LYS A 230 -17.58 -12.00 -17.37
CA LYS A 230 -17.50 -10.58 -17.11
C LYS A 230 -16.28 -10.35 -16.23
N THR A 231 -15.24 -9.74 -16.78
CA THR A 231 -14.08 -9.30 -16.00
C THR A 231 -14.57 -8.32 -14.94
N VAL A 232 -14.45 -8.70 -13.67
CA VAL A 232 -14.91 -7.90 -12.53
C VAL A 232 -13.81 -6.91 -12.13
N ASP A 233 -14.22 -5.73 -11.67
CA ASP A 233 -13.31 -4.73 -11.12
C ASP A 233 -12.63 -5.27 -9.85
N ALA A 234 -11.31 -5.06 -9.75
CA ALA A 234 -10.53 -5.52 -8.62
C ALA A 234 -11.00 -4.97 -7.28
N LEU A 235 -11.63 -3.81 -7.22
CA LEU A 235 -12.18 -3.25 -5.99
C LEU A 235 -13.46 -3.95 -5.54
N GLU A 236 -14.23 -4.50 -6.48
CA GLU A 236 -15.49 -5.19 -6.23
C GLU A 236 -15.29 -6.67 -5.90
N LEU A 237 -14.28 -7.31 -6.49
CA LEU A 237 -13.96 -8.70 -6.24
C LEU A 237 -13.51 -8.91 -4.78
N LYS A 238 -14.11 -9.87 -4.08
CA LYS A 238 -13.72 -10.27 -2.71
C LYS A 238 -13.26 -11.71 -2.70
N GLY A 239 -12.24 -12.02 -1.91
CA GLY A 239 -11.77 -13.39 -1.77
C GLY A 239 -10.47 -13.51 -0.98
N PRO A 240 -9.98 -14.75 -0.79
CA PRO A 240 -8.71 -14.98 -0.13
C PRO A 240 -7.56 -14.38 -0.94
N GLU A 241 -6.57 -13.82 -0.24
CA GLU A 241 -5.39 -13.23 -0.87
C GLU A 241 -4.60 -14.30 -1.65
N ILE A 242 -4.19 -13.97 -2.88
CA ILE A 242 -3.39 -14.86 -3.72
C ILE A 242 -2.03 -15.08 -3.08
N GLN A 243 -1.67 -16.35 -2.86
CA GLN A 243 -0.35 -16.72 -2.38
C GLN A 243 0.64 -16.74 -3.54
N VAL A 244 1.56 -15.78 -3.54
CA VAL A 244 2.65 -15.73 -4.54
C VAL A 244 3.70 -16.80 -4.22
N THR A 245 3.85 -17.76 -5.13
CA THR A 245 4.94 -18.75 -5.17
C THR A 245 6.03 -18.31 -6.18
N PRO A 246 7.23 -18.92 -6.17
CA PRO A 246 8.29 -18.58 -7.13
C PRO A 246 7.90 -18.79 -8.61
N ASN A 247 6.95 -19.70 -8.88
CA ASN A 247 6.44 -20.00 -10.22
C ASN A 247 5.16 -19.22 -10.56
N THR A 248 4.76 -18.26 -9.72
CA THR A 248 3.60 -17.40 -10.01
C THR A 248 4.04 -16.23 -10.89
N HIS A 249 3.36 -16.05 -12.03
CA HIS A 249 3.66 -15.00 -13.01
C HIS A 249 2.56 -13.96 -13.03
N CYS A 250 2.93 -12.67 -13.02
CA CYS A 250 1.99 -11.57 -13.04
C CYS A 250 2.07 -10.88 -14.41
N PHE A 251 0.93 -10.48 -14.95
CA PHE A 251 0.86 -9.83 -16.25
C PHE A 251 0.05 -8.56 -16.17
N ILE A 252 0.55 -7.54 -16.85
CA ILE A 252 -0.13 -6.28 -17.10
C ILE A 252 -0.62 -6.33 -18.53
N ILE A 253 -1.93 -6.18 -18.71
CA ILE A 253 -2.57 -6.28 -20.02
C ILE A 253 -3.25 -4.95 -20.30
N HIS A 254 -2.87 -4.34 -21.42
CA HIS A 254 -3.50 -3.14 -21.95
C HIS A 254 -4.24 -3.49 -23.23
N MET A 255 -5.56 -3.33 -23.19
CA MET A 255 -6.44 -3.52 -24.35
C MET A 255 -6.91 -2.16 -24.84
N THR A 256 -6.67 -1.91 -26.12
CA THR A 256 -7.22 -0.79 -26.89
C THR A 256 -8.22 -1.33 -27.91
N ARG A 257 -8.84 -0.46 -28.71
CA ARG A 257 -9.75 -0.90 -29.78
C ARG A 257 -9.05 -1.74 -30.85
N SER A 258 -7.76 -1.51 -31.07
CA SER A 258 -7.00 -2.08 -32.18
C SER A 258 -5.91 -3.06 -31.76
N SER A 259 -5.52 -3.07 -30.48
CA SER A 259 -4.41 -3.89 -30.01
C SER A 259 -4.57 -4.33 -28.56
N THR A 260 -4.09 -5.53 -28.27
CA THR A 260 -3.88 -6.04 -26.91
C THR A 260 -2.39 -6.22 -26.70
N ARG A 261 -1.85 -5.54 -25.69
CA ARG A 261 -0.44 -5.66 -25.29
C ARG A 261 -0.36 -6.26 -23.90
N ARG A 262 0.64 -7.11 -23.70
CA ARG A 262 0.88 -7.83 -22.45
C ARG A 262 2.34 -7.66 -22.07
N LYS A 263 2.59 -7.36 -20.81
CA LYS A 263 3.95 -7.31 -20.23
C LYS A 263 3.96 -8.12 -18.95
N GLU A 264 4.95 -9.00 -18.84
CA GLU A 264 5.18 -9.76 -17.63
C GLU A 264 5.87 -8.89 -16.57
N VAL A 265 5.47 -9.10 -15.32
CA VAL A 265 6.04 -8.48 -14.12
C VAL A 265 6.20 -9.56 -13.07
N GLU A 266 7.29 -9.51 -12.30
CA GLU A 266 7.54 -10.48 -11.24
C GLU A 266 6.56 -10.28 -10.08
N CYS A 267 5.70 -11.26 -9.80
CA CYS A 267 4.76 -11.18 -8.68
C CYS A 267 5.45 -10.98 -7.32
N GLY A 268 6.60 -11.62 -7.13
CA GLY A 268 7.39 -11.51 -5.91
C GLY A 268 7.94 -10.09 -5.69
N LEU A 269 8.28 -9.37 -6.77
CA LEU A 269 8.68 -7.97 -6.69
C LEU A 269 7.53 -7.12 -6.16
N LEU A 270 6.33 -7.27 -6.74
CA LEU A 270 5.14 -6.52 -6.33
C LEU A 270 4.80 -6.78 -4.85
N ARG A 271 4.82 -8.05 -4.42
CA ARG A 271 4.63 -8.42 -3.02
C ARG A 271 5.68 -7.80 -2.11
N THR A 272 6.94 -7.74 -2.55
CA THR A 272 8.04 -7.12 -1.80
C THR A 272 7.83 -5.63 -1.62
N TYR A 273 7.35 -4.93 -2.66
CA TYR A 273 7.00 -3.51 -2.59
C TYR A 273 5.92 -3.20 -1.55
N GLU A 274 4.83 -3.98 -1.57
CA GLU A 274 3.74 -3.84 -0.59
C GLU A 274 4.28 -4.07 0.82
N ARG A 275 4.90 -5.23 1.07
CA ARG A 275 5.35 -5.64 2.41
C ARG A 275 6.40 -4.71 3.01
N SER A 276 7.27 -4.15 2.17
CA SER A 276 8.36 -3.29 2.62
C SER A 276 7.90 -1.87 2.90
N SER A 277 6.89 -1.38 2.18
CA SER A 277 6.50 0.03 2.19
C SER A 277 5.21 0.29 2.97
N LEU A 278 4.28 -0.67 3.01
CA LEU A 278 3.03 -0.56 3.75
C LEU A 278 3.12 -1.38 5.02
N ARG A 279 3.20 -0.68 6.15
CA ARG A 279 3.14 -1.31 7.47
C ARG A 279 1.72 -1.25 7.97
N ARG A 280 1.13 -2.41 8.24
CA ARG A 280 -0.10 -2.45 9.00
C ARG A 280 0.18 -1.85 10.37
N ASN A 281 -0.66 -0.91 10.81
CA ASN A 281 -0.65 -0.44 12.18
C ASN A 281 -1.12 -1.58 13.07
N SER A 282 -0.21 -2.51 13.35
CA SER A 282 -0.31 -3.43 14.46
C SER A 282 0.02 -2.64 15.71
N ALA A 283 -0.79 -1.63 16.05
CA ALA A 283 -1.10 -1.52 17.47
C ALA A 283 -1.74 -2.87 17.75
N PRO A 284 -1.08 -3.81 18.48
CA PRO A 284 -1.80 -4.99 18.90
C PRO A 284 -3.02 -4.42 19.58
N ARG A 285 -4.19 -4.60 18.96
CA ARG A 285 -5.39 -4.73 19.74
C ARG A 285 -5.01 -5.89 20.63
N LEU A 286 -4.49 -5.57 21.82
CA LEU A 286 -4.57 -6.39 23.00
C LEU A 286 -6.06 -6.65 23.14
N LYS A 287 -6.58 -7.54 22.29
CA LYS A 287 -7.84 -8.20 22.45
C LYS A 287 -7.79 -8.79 23.86
N PRO A 288 -8.93 -8.86 24.54
CA PRO A 288 -9.03 -8.74 25.98
C PRO A 288 -8.59 -10.02 26.72
N TYR A 289 -7.39 -10.53 26.44
CA TYR A 289 -6.68 -11.40 27.35
C TYR A 289 -6.55 -10.72 28.72
N GLY A 290 -6.51 -9.38 28.76
CA GLY A 290 -6.68 -8.61 30.00
C GLY A 290 -8.02 -8.87 30.70
N GLU A 291 -9.16 -8.92 29.99
CA GLU A 291 -10.46 -9.18 30.64
C GLU A 291 -10.69 -10.65 30.97
N ILE A 292 -9.97 -11.60 30.38
CA ILE A 292 -10.07 -13.02 30.76
C ILE A 292 -9.07 -13.35 31.88
N LEU A 293 -7.84 -12.84 31.84
CA LEU A 293 -6.85 -13.10 32.90
C LEU A 293 -7.23 -12.42 34.22
N PHE A 294 -7.74 -11.19 34.18
CA PHE A 294 -8.02 -10.42 35.39
C PHE A 294 -9.03 -11.10 36.33
N PRO A 295 -10.22 -11.55 35.88
CA PRO A 295 -11.16 -12.25 36.76
C PRO A 295 -10.61 -13.60 37.21
N LEU A 296 -9.84 -14.32 36.38
CA LEU A 296 -9.25 -15.60 36.74
C LEU A 296 -8.21 -15.45 37.87
N ILE A 297 -7.39 -14.40 37.80
CA ILE A 297 -6.46 -14.04 38.88
C ILE A 297 -7.25 -13.67 40.15
N VAL A 298 -8.25 -12.80 40.04
CA VAL A 298 -9.08 -12.40 41.20
C VAL A 298 -9.75 -13.63 41.83
N HIS A 299 -10.28 -14.55 41.03
CA HIS A 299 -10.94 -15.76 41.54
C HIS A 299 -9.96 -16.70 42.26
N LEU A 300 -8.74 -16.88 41.72
CA LEU A 300 -7.69 -17.65 42.38
C LEU A 300 -7.25 -17.02 43.72
N PHE A 301 -7.21 -15.69 43.81
CA PHE A 301 -6.93 -14.99 45.06
C PHE A 301 -8.04 -15.16 46.09
N VAL A 302 -9.29 -14.99 45.67
CA VAL A 302 -10.46 -15.14 46.56
C VAL A 302 -10.57 -16.58 47.06
N ALA A 303 -10.42 -17.59 46.19
CA ALA A 303 -10.48 -19.00 46.58
C ALA A 303 -9.39 -19.37 47.61
N ASN A 304 -8.16 -18.86 47.44
CA ASN A 304 -7.09 -19.07 48.42
C ASN A 304 -7.34 -18.36 49.76
N PHE A 305 -7.98 -17.19 49.74
CA PHE A 305 -8.32 -16.48 50.98
C PHE A 305 -9.35 -17.24 51.80
N TYR A 306 -10.40 -17.77 51.16
CA TYR A 306 -11.44 -18.55 51.84
C TYR A 306 -10.96 -19.93 52.33
N SER A 307 -10.00 -20.57 51.66
CA SER A 307 -9.49 -21.87 52.10
C SER A 307 -8.60 -21.80 53.35
N THR A 308 -8.21 -20.60 53.80
CA THR A 308 -7.26 -20.42 54.93
C THR A 308 -7.85 -19.75 56.17
N ASN A 309 -9.14 -19.44 56.18
CA ASN A 309 -9.92 -19.06 57.36
C ASN A 309 -10.93 -20.15 57.67
#